data_AF-A0A285RER1-F1
#
_entry.id   AF-A0A285RER1-F1
#
_cell.length_a   1.000
_cell.length_b   1.000
_cell.length_c   1.000
_cell.angle_alpha   90.00
_cell.angle_beta   90.00
_cell.angle_gamma   90.00
#
_symmetry.space_group_name_H-M   'P 1'
#
loop_
_entity.id
_entity.type
_entity.pdbx_description
1 polymer ?
#
loop_
_entity_poly.entity_id
_entity_poly.type
_entity_poly.pdbx_seq_one_letter_code
_entity_poly.pdbx_strand_id
1 'polypeptide(L)'
;MIRIDQVKVEVSGQEADLKQVIAKKLKVSEGEIKSLEILKKSVDARKKPIIYFVYSIIVQLSNDNEKRILAKLKKDNNINSYVPKAYYMPKASDWTGDRPIVIGAGPAGLFAAYILALNNLNPIVFERGKKVDERTADVLKFWETGILDTTSNVQFGEGGAGTFSDGKLNTLVNDKFGRNKFVLDTFVKFGANSNILYDYKPHIGTDVLKNVIANMRDEIIRLGGEFYFGTAVDEFIIENEKIIGVKAGDKTYKSSHVILAVGHSARDTFKILHESGVYMEAKDFAVGFRIEHPQEMISRSMYADGYKNLEPAPYKLATNLDNGRGVYSFCMCPGGFVVNSSSEENRLVVNGMSYSKRDSRNANSAIVVSVGGREFDKTNPLAGVEYQRALEEKAFSLCNGKIPQQLLGDFKLKKLSSSYGDFSSETKGQTSFGLLSDIFSQEIYQSVIDGIGVFGTKIKGFDRDDAIFSGVESRTSSPVRISRDEFYQANIKGLYPCGEGAGYAGGITSAAMDGMKVAEAVISNMNL
;
A
#
# COMPACT_ATOMS: atom_id res chain seq x y z
N MET A 1 -11.19 -14.26 -28.33
CA MET A 1 -10.60 -12.91 -28.37
C MET A 1 -9.12 -12.99 -28.71
N ILE A 2 -8.58 -11.92 -29.29
CA ILE A 2 -7.16 -11.78 -29.63
C ILE A 2 -6.52 -10.81 -28.65
N ARG A 3 -5.36 -11.17 -28.08
CA ARG A 3 -4.48 -10.25 -27.36
C ARG A 3 -3.37 -9.77 -28.29
N ILE A 4 -3.14 -8.46 -28.28
CA ILE A 4 -2.10 -7.77 -29.03
C ILE A 4 -1.19 -7.04 -28.05
N ASP A 5 0.07 -7.46 -27.98
CA ASP A 5 1.09 -6.82 -27.17
C ASP A 5 1.94 -5.83 -27.97
N GLN A 6 2.73 -5.03 -27.25
CA GLN A 6 3.71 -4.09 -27.81
C GLN A 6 3.11 -3.13 -28.85
N VAL A 7 1.88 -2.68 -28.63
CA VAL A 7 1.26 -1.63 -29.45
C VAL A 7 1.84 -0.30 -28.98
N LYS A 8 2.72 0.30 -29.79
CA LYS A 8 3.43 1.52 -29.45
C LYS A 8 2.75 2.73 -30.07
N VAL A 9 2.54 3.74 -29.26
CA VAL A 9 2.01 5.04 -29.64
C VAL A 9 2.94 6.10 -29.07
N GLU A 10 3.42 7.01 -29.90
CA GLU A 10 4.27 8.11 -29.45
C GLU A 10 3.49 9.08 -28.55
N VAL A 11 4.14 9.61 -27.52
CA VAL A 11 3.56 10.60 -26.61
C VAL A 11 3.73 11.99 -27.22
N SER A 12 2.70 12.48 -27.90
CA SER A 12 2.74 13.76 -28.65
C SER A 12 1.71 14.80 -28.19
N GLY A 13 1.08 14.60 -27.03
CA GLY A 13 0.04 15.50 -26.50
C GLY A 13 -1.34 15.36 -27.15
N GLN A 14 -1.46 14.55 -28.21
CA GLN A 14 -2.73 14.13 -28.80
C GLN A 14 -3.01 12.67 -28.45
N GLU A 15 -4.26 12.36 -28.11
CA GLU A 15 -4.67 10.97 -27.88
C GLU A 15 -4.73 10.23 -29.21
N ALA A 16 -4.01 9.12 -29.33
CA ALA A 16 -4.04 8.33 -30.54
C ALA A 16 -5.31 7.49 -30.63
N ASP A 17 -5.84 7.36 -31.84
CA ASP A 17 -6.92 6.41 -32.11
C ASP A 17 -6.39 4.98 -32.07
N LEU A 18 -6.49 4.35 -30.90
CA LEU A 18 -6.08 2.96 -30.71
C LEU A 18 -6.85 2.00 -31.62
N LYS A 19 -8.11 2.30 -31.96
CA LYS A 19 -8.92 1.44 -32.83
C LYS A 19 -8.35 1.43 -34.24
N GLN A 20 -7.97 2.60 -34.76
CA GLN A 20 -7.31 2.74 -36.06
C GLN A 20 -5.94 2.03 -36.09
N VAL A 21 -5.12 2.22 -35.05
CA VAL A 21 -3.80 1.56 -34.92
C VAL A 21 -3.95 0.03 -34.94
N ILE A 22 -4.95 -0.49 -34.23
CA ILE A 22 -5.23 -1.91 -34.12
C ILE A 22 -5.80 -2.49 -35.40
N ALA A 23 -6.75 -1.79 -36.05
CA ALA A 23 -7.32 -2.19 -37.33
C ALA A 23 -6.22 -2.35 -38.39
N LYS A 24 -5.29 -1.38 -38.47
CA LYS A 24 -4.11 -1.44 -39.36
C LYS A 24 -3.20 -2.62 -39.03
N LYS A 25 -2.91 -2.86 -37.74
CA LYS A 25 -2.05 -3.98 -37.30
C LYS A 25 -2.66 -5.34 -37.62
N LEU A 26 -3.97 -5.48 -37.45
CA LEU A 26 -4.71 -6.71 -37.74
C LEU A 26 -5.09 -6.89 -39.22
N LYS A 27 -4.93 -5.83 -40.04
CA LYS A 27 -5.37 -5.79 -41.45
C LYS A 27 -6.87 -6.08 -41.60
N VAL A 28 -7.68 -5.44 -40.74
CA VAL A 28 -9.15 -5.46 -40.77
C VAL A 28 -9.67 -4.02 -40.84
N SER A 29 -10.93 -3.85 -41.21
CA SER A 29 -11.62 -2.57 -41.08
C SER A 29 -11.99 -2.29 -39.62
N GLU A 30 -12.12 -1.01 -39.24
CA GLU A 30 -12.52 -0.65 -37.88
C GLU A 30 -13.92 -1.16 -37.50
N GLY A 31 -14.82 -1.32 -38.48
CA GLY A 31 -16.17 -1.86 -38.27
C GLY A 31 -16.19 -3.34 -37.90
N GLU A 32 -15.12 -4.09 -38.17
CA GLU A 32 -15.01 -5.50 -37.78
C GLU A 32 -14.64 -5.67 -36.30
N ILE A 33 -14.09 -4.64 -35.66
CA ILE A 33 -13.73 -4.61 -34.24
C ILE A 33 -15.01 -4.40 -33.41
N LYS A 34 -15.48 -5.46 -32.76
CA LYS A 34 -16.68 -5.43 -31.91
C LYS A 34 -16.42 -4.73 -30.60
N SER A 35 -15.27 -5.00 -29.99
CA SER A 35 -14.84 -4.36 -28.75
C SER A 35 -13.31 -4.35 -28.67
N LEU A 36 -12.81 -3.36 -27.93
CA LEU A 36 -11.40 -3.16 -27.63
C LEU A 36 -11.28 -2.88 -26.13
N GLU A 37 -10.45 -3.65 -25.44
CA GLU A 37 -10.17 -3.48 -24.02
C GLU A 37 -8.65 -3.34 -23.82
N ILE A 38 -8.23 -2.34 -23.06
CA ILE A 38 -6.81 -2.20 -22.70
C ILE A 38 -6.54 -3.14 -21.52
N LEU A 39 -5.64 -4.10 -21.71
CA LEU A 39 -5.13 -4.95 -20.62
C LEU A 39 -4.02 -4.29 -19.83
N LYS A 40 -3.19 -3.51 -20.53
CA LYS A 40 -2.03 -2.86 -19.92
C LYS A 40 -1.66 -1.60 -20.70
N LYS A 41 -1.34 -0.52 -19.99
CA LYS A 41 -0.73 0.71 -20.50
C LYS A 41 0.54 1.00 -19.70
N SER A 42 1.65 1.23 -20.37
CA SER A 42 2.93 1.58 -19.73
C SER A 42 3.66 2.65 -20.53
N VAL A 43 4.61 3.32 -19.88
CA VAL A 43 5.48 4.33 -20.50
C VAL A 43 6.85 3.71 -20.79
N ASP A 44 7.31 3.79 -22.03
CA ASP A 44 8.67 3.42 -22.44
C ASP A 44 9.48 4.69 -22.74
N ALA A 45 10.33 5.07 -21.79
CA ALA A 45 11.21 6.24 -21.87
C ALA A 45 12.69 5.84 -22.00
N ARG A 46 13.00 4.67 -22.61
CA ARG A 46 14.40 4.23 -22.78
C ARG A 46 15.13 4.93 -23.92
N LYS A 47 14.41 5.40 -24.94
CA LYS A 47 14.96 6.06 -26.14
C LYS A 47 14.66 7.57 -26.15
N LYS A 48 14.93 8.24 -25.01
CA LYS A 48 14.76 9.69 -24.86
C LYS A 48 15.46 10.44 -26.02
N PRO A 49 14.89 11.53 -26.55
CA PRO A 49 13.72 12.25 -26.02
C PRO A 49 12.36 11.67 -26.43
N ILE A 50 12.31 10.69 -27.34
CA ILE A 50 11.05 10.11 -27.82
C ILE A 50 10.52 9.12 -26.77
N ILE A 51 9.27 9.30 -26.36
CA ILE A 51 8.59 8.46 -25.37
C ILE A 51 7.39 7.80 -26.04
N TYR A 52 7.14 6.54 -25.67
CA TYR A 52 5.98 5.80 -26.15
C TYR A 52 5.08 5.38 -25.00
N PHE A 53 3.76 5.49 -25.21
CA PHE A 53 2.83 4.59 -24.55
C PHE A 53 2.92 3.21 -25.22
N VAL A 54 3.01 2.18 -24.39
CA VAL A 54 3.04 0.78 -24.81
C VAL A 54 1.83 0.07 -24.24
N TYR A 55 0.97 -0.42 -25.13
CA TYR A 55 -0.28 -1.08 -24.78
C TYR A 55 -0.22 -2.59 -24.99
N SER A 56 -0.95 -3.30 -24.14
CA SER A 56 -1.48 -4.64 -24.37
C SER A 56 -2.99 -4.52 -24.48
N ILE A 57 -3.58 -5.03 -25.56
CA ILE A 57 -4.98 -4.80 -25.92
C ILE A 57 -5.65 -6.13 -26.23
N ILE A 58 -6.87 -6.33 -25.72
CA ILE A 58 -7.79 -7.38 -26.16
C ILE A 58 -8.69 -6.82 -27.25
N VAL A 59 -8.87 -7.59 -28.31
CA VAL A 59 -9.75 -7.28 -29.42
C VAL A 59 -10.73 -8.43 -29.59
N GLN A 60 -12.01 -8.09 -29.65
CA GLN A 60 -13.07 -9.02 -30.02
C GLN A 60 -13.50 -8.80 -31.47
N LEU A 61 -13.53 -9.88 -32.24
CA LEU A 61 -13.98 -9.89 -33.64
C LEU A 61 -15.08 -10.94 -33.82
N SER A 62 -15.52 -11.22 -35.04
CA SER A 62 -16.27 -12.44 -35.33
C SER A 62 -15.36 -13.67 -35.15
N ASN A 63 -15.95 -14.82 -34.77
CA ASN A 63 -15.19 -16.06 -34.56
C ASN A 63 -14.35 -16.45 -35.78
N ASP A 64 -14.89 -16.27 -36.99
CA ASP A 64 -14.18 -16.55 -38.24
C ASP A 64 -13.00 -15.61 -38.44
N ASN A 65 -13.17 -14.32 -38.14
CA ASN A 65 -12.07 -13.36 -38.20
C ASN A 65 -10.99 -13.65 -37.15
N GLU A 66 -11.37 -14.02 -35.92
CA GLU A 66 -10.40 -14.38 -34.89
C GLU A 66 -9.52 -15.56 -35.33
N LYS A 67 -10.15 -16.65 -35.80
CA LYS A 67 -9.45 -17.82 -36.32
C LYS A 67 -8.55 -17.47 -37.51
N ARG A 68 -9.08 -16.71 -38.48
CA ARG A 68 -8.35 -16.28 -39.68
C ARG A 68 -7.10 -15.48 -39.32
N ILE A 69 -7.22 -14.52 -38.41
CA ILE A 69 -6.11 -13.65 -38.01
C ILE A 69 -5.05 -14.43 -37.23
N LEU A 70 -5.46 -15.25 -36.26
CA LEU A 70 -4.53 -16.09 -35.49
C LEU A 70 -3.76 -17.07 -36.39
N ALA A 71 -4.42 -17.64 -37.40
CA ALA A 71 -3.75 -18.50 -38.37
C ALA A 71 -2.76 -17.72 -39.26
N LYS A 72 -3.16 -16.54 -39.74
CA LYS A 72 -2.36 -15.68 -40.63
C LYS A 72 -1.14 -15.07 -39.93
N LEU A 73 -1.29 -14.68 -38.66
CA LEU A 73 -0.28 -13.96 -37.89
C LEU A 73 0.42 -14.84 -36.84
N LYS A 74 0.35 -16.18 -36.97
CA LYS A 74 0.95 -17.14 -36.04
C LYS A 74 2.46 -16.98 -35.75
N LYS A 75 3.18 -16.24 -36.60
CA LYS A 75 4.62 -15.95 -36.44
C LYS A 75 4.89 -14.65 -35.66
N ASP A 76 3.87 -13.81 -35.44
CA ASP A 76 4.00 -12.60 -34.62
C ASP A 76 3.74 -12.94 -33.16
N ASN A 77 4.81 -13.01 -32.37
CA ASN A 77 4.75 -13.33 -30.94
C ASN A 77 3.92 -12.33 -30.12
N ASN A 78 3.57 -11.17 -30.69
CA ASN A 78 2.74 -10.18 -30.01
C ASN A 78 1.24 -10.40 -30.24
N ILE A 79 0.82 -11.35 -31.08
CA ILE A 79 -0.58 -11.60 -31.42
C ILE A 79 -0.94 -13.03 -31.01
N ASN A 80 -1.71 -13.16 -29.93
CA ASN A 80 -2.02 -14.44 -29.32
C ASN A 80 -3.52 -14.57 -29.07
N SER A 81 -4.02 -15.81 -28.95
CA SER A 81 -5.35 -16.02 -28.40
C SER A 81 -5.40 -15.56 -26.94
N TYR A 82 -6.55 -15.08 -26.51
CA TYR A 82 -6.76 -14.66 -25.14
C TYR A 82 -8.04 -15.27 -24.57
N VAL A 83 -7.89 -15.84 -23.38
CA VAL A 83 -8.97 -16.35 -22.55
C VAL A 83 -8.97 -15.53 -21.25
N PRO A 84 -10.06 -14.80 -20.94
CA PRO A 84 -10.18 -14.08 -19.69
C PRO A 84 -10.00 -15.00 -18.49
N LYS A 85 -9.27 -14.52 -17.48
CA LYS A 85 -9.21 -15.18 -16.17
C LYS A 85 -10.35 -14.67 -15.31
N ALA A 86 -11.22 -15.56 -14.87
CA ALA A 86 -12.26 -15.26 -13.89
C ALA A 86 -11.79 -15.67 -12.49
N TYR A 87 -12.11 -14.84 -11.51
CA TYR A 87 -12.04 -15.23 -10.10
C TYR A 87 -13.30 -16.03 -9.76
N TYR A 88 -13.10 -17.20 -9.13
CA TYR A 88 -14.18 -18.05 -8.66
C TYR A 88 -14.25 -17.97 -7.15
N MET A 89 -15.27 -17.29 -6.64
CA MET A 89 -15.52 -17.19 -5.21
C MET A 89 -16.09 -18.52 -4.69
N PRO A 90 -15.60 -19.07 -3.56
CA PRO A 90 -16.22 -20.21 -2.93
C PRO A 90 -17.61 -19.85 -2.44
N LYS A 91 -18.50 -20.85 -2.38
CA LYS A 91 -19.83 -20.72 -1.80
C LYS A 91 -19.84 -21.29 -0.39
N ALA A 92 -20.33 -20.51 0.57
CA ALA A 92 -20.68 -21.03 1.88
C ALA A 92 -21.89 -21.96 1.78
N SER A 93 -21.91 -23.00 2.63
CA SER A 93 -23.10 -23.77 2.97
C SER A 93 -24.04 -22.94 3.85
N ASP A 94 -25.23 -23.48 4.18
CA ASP A 94 -26.18 -22.85 5.10
C ASP A 94 -25.63 -22.85 6.53
N TRP A 95 -24.71 -21.93 6.81
CA TRP A 95 -24.07 -21.78 8.12
C TRP A 95 -25.07 -21.21 9.14
N THR A 96 -25.26 -21.95 10.24
CA THR A 96 -26.18 -21.57 11.34
C THR A 96 -25.45 -21.31 12.66
N GLY A 97 -24.12 -21.38 12.67
CA GLY A 97 -23.29 -21.09 13.83
C GLY A 97 -23.08 -19.60 14.06
N ASP A 98 -22.13 -19.28 14.93
CA ASP A 98 -21.77 -17.89 15.23
C ASP A 98 -21.29 -17.15 13.98
N ARG A 99 -21.59 -15.84 13.91
CA ARG A 99 -21.14 -14.97 12.82
C ARG A 99 -19.61 -14.83 12.86
N PRO A 100 -18.92 -14.81 11.70
CA PRO A 100 -17.48 -14.55 11.68
C PRO A 100 -17.18 -13.10 12.08
N ILE A 101 -16.10 -12.91 12.83
CA ILE A 101 -15.62 -11.61 13.29
C ILE A 101 -14.40 -11.20 12.46
N VAL A 102 -14.34 -9.93 12.06
CA VAL A 102 -13.18 -9.30 11.41
C VAL A 102 -12.71 -8.13 12.26
N ILE A 103 -11.44 -8.14 12.66
CA ILE A 103 -10.84 -7.09 13.48
C ILE A 103 -9.93 -6.22 12.62
N GLY A 104 -10.35 -4.97 12.39
CA GLY A 104 -9.70 -3.98 11.54
C GLY A 104 -10.42 -3.79 10.21
N ALA A 105 -10.66 -2.53 9.83
CA ALA A 105 -11.29 -2.13 8.58
C ALA A 105 -10.28 -1.56 7.56
N GLY A 106 -9.05 -2.07 7.57
CA GLY A 106 -8.06 -1.85 6.49
C GLY A 106 -8.36 -2.70 5.24
N PRO A 107 -7.52 -2.63 4.18
CA PRO A 107 -7.77 -3.37 2.94
C PRO A 107 -7.95 -4.88 3.15
N ALA A 108 -7.18 -5.50 4.05
CA ALA A 108 -7.33 -6.91 4.38
C ALA A 108 -8.70 -7.22 5.00
N GLY A 109 -9.09 -6.48 6.05
CA GLY A 109 -10.36 -6.70 6.73
C GLY A 109 -11.58 -6.36 5.87
N LEU A 110 -11.54 -5.28 5.09
CA LEU A 110 -12.62 -4.90 4.18
C LEU A 110 -12.87 -5.95 3.11
N PHE A 111 -11.82 -6.47 2.48
CA PHE A 111 -11.99 -7.53 1.48
C PHE A 111 -12.39 -8.86 2.13
N ALA A 112 -11.90 -9.19 3.32
CA ALA A 112 -12.38 -10.36 4.05
C ALA A 112 -13.88 -10.25 4.36
N ALA A 113 -14.31 -9.13 4.95
CA ALA A 113 -15.71 -8.86 5.24
C ALA A 113 -16.59 -8.85 3.98
N TYR A 114 -16.10 -8.28 2.87
CA TYR A 114 -16.85 -8.26 1.61
C TYR A 114 -17.07 -9.66 1.04
N ILE A 115 -16.06 -10.54 1.05
CA ILE A 115 -16.20 -11.93 0.60
C ILE A 115 -17.16 -12.72 1.50
N LEU A 116 -17.07 -12.53 2.82
CA LEU A 116 -17.98 -13.17 3.79
C LEU A 116 -19.43 -12.68 3.60
N ALA A 117 -19.64 -11.38 3.41
CA ALA A 117 -20.96 -10.79 3.20
C ALA A 117 -21.58 -11.22 1.87
N LEU A 118 -20.81 -11.34 0.79
CA LEU A 118 -21.27 -11.91 -0.49
C LEU A 118 -21.70 -13.38 -0.37
N ASN A 119 -21.27 -14.06 0.70
CA ASN A 119 -21.66 -15.43 1.04
C ASN A 119 -22.77 -15.49 2.11
N ASN A 120 -23.46 -14.38 2.39
CA ASN A 120 -24.52 -14.29 3.40
C ASN A 120 -24.09 -14.70 4.83
N LEU A 121 -22.79 -14.60 5.14
CA LEU A 121 -22.27 -14.95 6.47
C LEU A 121 -22.37 -13.80 7.48
N ASN A 122 -22.86 -12.62 7.05
CA ASN A 122 -23.17 -11.48 7.91
C ASN A 122 -22.02 -11.11 8.88
N PRO A 123 -20.80 -10.82 8.40
CA PRO A 123 -19.63 -10.62 9.26
C PRO A 123 -19.82 -9.45 10.24
N ILE A 124 -19.24 -9.56 11.44
CA ILE A 124 -19.14 -8.46 12.41
C ILE A 124 -17.74 -7.86 12.29
N VAL A 125 -17.65 -6.57 12.00
CA VAL A 125 -16.38 -5.85 11.80
C VAL A 125 -16.15 -4.88 12.96
N PHE A 126 -15.05 -5.06 13.69
CA PHE A 126 -14.58 -4.10 14.70
C PHE A 126 -13.48 -3.22 14.12
N GLU A 127 -13.62 -1.91 14.22
CA GLU A 127 -12.59 -0.94 13.88
C GLU A 127 -12.38 0.01 15.06
N ARG A 128 -11.14 0.06 15.55
CA ARG A 128 -10.80 0.87 16.72
C ARG A 128 -10.92 2.38 16.45
N GLY A 129 -10.67 2.80 15.22
CA GLY A 129 -10.79 4.20 14.83
C GLY A 129 -12.16 4.55 14.27
N LYS A 130 -12.29 5.77 13.77
CA LYS A 130 -13.57 6.33 13.33
C LYS A 130 -13.84 6.05 11.85
N LYS A 131 -15.09 6.32 11.45
CA LYS A 131 -15.50 6.40 10.03
C LYS A 131 -14.67 7.44 9.29
N VAL A 132 -14.52 7.29 7.98
CA VAL A 132 -13.54 8.02 7.17
C VAL A 132 -13.72 9.54 7.20
N ASP A 133 -14.96 10.03 7.32
CA ASP A 133 -15.25 11.46 7.39
C ASP A 133 -14.80 12.07 8.72
N GLU A 134 -15.21 11.47 9.84
CA GLU A 134 -14.80 11.86 11.20
C GLU A 134 -13.28 11.73 11.37
N ARG A 135 -12.73 10.60 10.91
CA ARG A 135 -11.29 10.34 10.87
C ARG A 135 -10.53 11.38 10.07
N THR A 136 -11.07 11.83 8.94
CA THR A 136 -10.46 12.89 8.12
C THR A 136 -10.37 14.19 8.92
N ALA A 137 -11.42 14.57 9.65
CA ALA A 137 -11.39 15.75 10.50
C ALA A 137 -10.32 15.65 11.60
N ASP A 138 -10.20 14.50 12.26
CA ASP A 138 -9.17 14.28 13.28
C ASP A 138 -7.75 14.37 12.72
N VAL A 139 -7.49 13.75 11.56
CA VAL A 139 -6.17 13.77 10.91
C VAL A 139 -5.79 15.17 10.45
N LEU A 140 -6.74 15.92 9.87
CA LEU A 140 -6.50 17.32 9.48
C LEU A 140 -6.20 18.19 10.70
N LYS A 141 -6.99 18.05 11.76
CA LYS A 141 -6.75 18.74 13.02
C LYS A 141 -5.36 18.40 13.58
N PHE A 142 -4.98 17.12 13.59
CA PHE A 142 -3.65 16.70 14.02
C PHE A 142 -2.55 17.37 13.19
N TRP A 143 -2.67 17.40 11.87
CA TRP A 143 -1.68 18.03 11.01
C TRP A 143 -1.59 19.55 11.19
N GLU A 144 -2.70 20.23 11.48
CA GLU A 144 -2.74 21.67 11.71
C GLU A 144 -2.25 22.06 13.10
N THR A 145 -2.69 21.36 14.14
CA THR A 145 -2.49 21.76 15.54
C THR A 145 -1.42 20.97 16.27
N GLY A 146 -0.99 19.82 15.74
CA GLY A 146 -0.10 18.88 16.41
C GLY A 146 -0.76 18.03 17.51
N ILE A 147 -2.08 18.13 17.69
CA ILE A 147 -2.82 17.39 18.73
C ILE A 147 -3.26 16.04 18.16
N LEU A 148 -2.69 14.95 18.67
CA LEU A 148 -2.96 13.59 18.22
C LEU A 148 -4.19 12.99 18.92
N ASP A 149 -5.07 12.35 18.15
CA ASP A 149 -6.01 11.35 18.67
C ASP A 149 -5.40 9.96 18.44
N THR A 150 -5.00 9.28 19.51
CA THR A 150 -4.33 7.96 19.43
C THR A 150 -5.24 6.85 18.91
N THR A 151 -6.55 7.08 18.87
CA THR A 151 -7.55 6.13 18.35
C THR A 151 -8.00 6.44 16.93
N SER A 152 -7.85 7.69 16.46
CA SER A 152 -8.30 8.15 15.14
C SER A 152 -7.21 8.99 14.46
N ASN A 153 -6.44 8.35 13.57
CA ASN A 153 -5.25 8.97 12.98
C ASN A 153 -4.92 8.32 11.63
N VAL A 154 -3.74 8.64 11.07
CA VAL A 154 -3.28 8.09 9.78
C VAL A 154 -3.22 6.56 9.78
N GLN A 155 -3.02 5.93 10.95
CA GLN A 155 -2.93 4.47 11.06
C GLN A 155 -4.30 3.82 11.32
N PHE A 156 -5.12 4.41 12.19
CA PHE A 156 -6.35 3.79 12.71
C PHE A 156 -7.62 4.48 12.24
N GLY A 157 -8.64 3.67 11.94
CA GLY A 157 -9.94 4.08 11.40
C GLY A 157 -10.24 3.44 10.04
N GLU A 158 -11.40 3.78 9.50
CA GLU A 158 -11.94 3.20 8.26
C GLU A 158 -10.94 3.29 7.11
N GLY A 159 -10.68 2.15 6.45
CA GLY A 159 -9.68 2.00 5.38
C GLY A 159 -8.23 1.82 5.86
N GLY A 160 -7.99 1.84 7.17
CA GLY A 160 -6.68 1.63 7.80
C GLY A 160 -5.60 2.57 7.28
N ALA A 161 -4.34 2.13 7.32
CA ALA A 161 -3.18 2.91 6.85
C ALA A 161 -3.21 3.25 5.34
N GLY A 162 -4.06 2.58 4.54
CA GLY A 162 -4.16 2.85 3.11
C GLY A 162 -4.81 4.20 2.77
N THR A 163 -5.67 4.71 3.64
CA THR A 163 -6.59 5.84 3.34
C THR A 163 -5.87 7.14 3.03
N PHE A 164 -4.88 7.52 3.84
CA PHE A 164 -4.08 8.73 3.68
C PHE A 164 -2.77 8.42 2.95
N SER A 165 -2.89 7.84 1.75
CA SER A 165 -1.76 7.46 0.92
C SER A 165 -2.00 7.86 -0.54
N ASP A 166 -0.96 7.75 -1.37
CA ASP A 166 -1.07 7.83 -2.84
C ASP A 166 -1.96 6.72 -3.43
N GLY A 167 -2.27 5.67 -2.66
CA GLY A 167 -3.17 4.60 -3.09
C GLY A 167 -2.58 3.71 -4.19
N LYS A 168 -1.26 3.47 -4.16
CA LYS A 168 -0.55 2.62 -5.15
C LYS A 168 -1.02 1.17 -5.04
N LEU A 169 -1.36 0.56 -6.17
CA LEU A 169 -1.95 -0.79 -6.23
C LEU A 169 -1.04 -1.87 -6.82
N ASN A 170 0.24 -1.54 -7.04
CA ASN A 170 1.21 -2.51 -7.57
C ASN A 170 1.42 -3.66 -6.59
N THR A 171 1.38 -4.89 -7.09
CA THR A 171 1.68 -6.09 -6.33
C THR A 171 2.66 -6.97 -7.07
N LEU A 172 3.56 -7.63 -6.31
CA LEU A 172 4.46 -8.66 -6.81
C LEU A 172 3.90 -10.08 -6.56
N VAL A 173 2.71 -10.17 -5.96
CA VAL A 173 2.05 -11.46 -5.71
C VAL A 173 1.69 -12.10 -7.04
N ASN A 174 2.23 -13.30 -7.28
CA ASN A 174 1.83 -14.11 -8.43
C ASN A 174 0.41 -14.63 -8.21
N ASP A 175 -0.51 -14.24 -9.09
CA ASP A 175 -1.92 -14.58 -8.97
C ASP A 175 -2.41 -15.44 -10.14
N LYS A 176 -2.65 -16.72 -9.85
CA LYS A 176 -3.22 -17.66 -10.81
C LYS A 176 -4.75 -17.71 -10.75
N PHE A 177 -5.37 -17.12 -9.74
CA PHE A 177 -6.79 -17.29 -9.41
C PHE A 177 -7.65 -16.06 -9.74
N GLY A 178 -7.04 -14.96 -10.19
CA GLY A 178 -7.78 -13.75 -10.60
C GLY A 178 -8.20 -12.84 -9.44
N ARG A 179 -7.69 -13.08 -8.22
CA ARG A 179 -7.96 -12.23 -7.04
C ARG A 179 -7.53 -10.79 -7.24
N ASN A 180 -6.37 -10.55 -7.85
CA ASN A 180 -5.90 -9.19 -8.10
C ASN A 180 -6.88 -8.42 -9.01
N LYS A 181 -7.35 -9.06 -10.08
CA LYS A 181 -8.35 -8.45 -10.96
C LYS A 181 -9.64 -8.16 -10.19
N PHE A 182 -10.13 -9.10 -9.37
CA PHE A 182 -11.29 -8.88 -8.52
C PHE A 182 -11.11 -7.69 -7.57
N VAL A 183 -9.93 -7.52 -6.95
CA VAL A 183 -9.61 -6.36 -6.10
C VAL A 183 -9.72 -5.05 -6.87
N LEU A 184 -9.10 -4.97 -8.05
CA LEU A 184 -9.13 -3.75 -8.87
C LEU A 184 -10.54 -3.46 -9.40
N ASP A 185 -11.26 -4.47 -9.91
CA ASP A 185 -12.65 -4.34 -10.35
C ASP A 185 -13.56 -3.89 -9.20
N THR A 186 -13.30 -4.36 -7.98
CA THR A 186 -14.04 -3.95 -6.77
C THR A 186 -13.79 -2.48 -6.45
N PHE A 187 -12.55 -2.00 -6.49
CA PHE A 187 -12.29 -0.58 -6.29
C PHE A 187 -12.97 0.29 -7.35
N VAL A 188 -12.99 -0.13 -8.62
CA VAL A 188 -13.72 0.58 -9.68
C VAL A 188 -15.23 0.55 -9.43
N LYS A 189 -15.80 -0.61 -9.05
CA LYS A 189 -17.22 -0.74 -8.69
C LYS A 189 -17.65 0.30 -7.65
N PHE A 190 -16.75 0.64 -6.72
CA PHE A 190 -17.03 1.56 -5.63
C PHE A 190 -16.51 2.99 -5.84
N GLY A 191 -16.05 3.34 -7.04
CA GLY A 191 -15.80 4.73 -7.44
C GLY A 191 -14.35 5.09 -7.77
N ALA A 192 -13.43 4.13 -7.80
CA ALA A 192 -12.09 4.38 -8.35
C ALA A 192 -12.15 4.55 -9.88
N ASN A 193 -11.22 5.32 -10.45
CA ASN A 193 -11.12 5.49 -11.90
C ASN A 193 -10.79 4.15 -12.58
N SER A 194 -11.44 3.85 -13.70
CA SER A 194 -11.24 2.61 -14.46
C SER A 194 -9.82 2.41 -14.98
N ASN A 195 -9.01 3.47 -15.05
CA ASN A 195 -7.61 3.37 -15.47
C ASN A 195 -6.77 2.44 -14.58
N ILE A 196 -7.15 2.25 -13.31
CA ILE A 196 -6.43 1.33 -12.42
C ILE A 196 -6.44 -0.11 -12.90
N LEU A 197 -7.38 -0.49 -13.78
CA LEU A 197 -7.49 -1.82 -14.37
C LEU A 197 -6.38 -2.11 -15.38
N TYR A 198 -5.83 -1.08 -16.00
CA TYR A 198 -4.89 -1.24 -17.11
C TYR A 198 -3.58 -0.48 -16.96
N ASP A 199 -3.50 0.56 -16.14
CA ASP A 199 -2.21 1.23 -15.94
C ASP A 199 -1.18 0.26 -15.36
N TYR A 200 0.09 0.42 -15.73
CA TYR A 200 1.16 -0.44 -15.21
C TYR A 200 1.55 -0.11 -13.77
N LYS A 201 1.34 1.15 -13.36
CA LYS A 201 1.59 1.63 -12.00
C LYS A 201 0.35 2.32 -11.42
N PRO A 202 -0.78 1.59 -11.30
CA PRO A 202 -2.06 2.16 -10.89
C PRO A 202 -1.98 2.81 -9.50
N HIS A 203 -2.72 3.89 -9.35
CA HIS A 203 -2.93 4.56 -8.09
C HIS A 203 -4.34 5.16 -8.04
N ILE A 204 -4.85 5.40 -6.82
CA ILE A 204 -6.18 5.97 -6.61
C ILE A 204 -6.08 7.42 -6.11
N GLY A 205 -5.12 7.72 -5.22
CA GLY A 205 -5.04 8.98 -4.49
C GLY A 205 -5.96 9.04 -3.27
N THR A 206 -5.53 9.76 -2.23
CA THR A 206 -6.22 9.78 -0.92
C THR A 206 -7.64 10.34 -1.00
N ASP A 207 -7.88 11.36 -1.83
CA ASP A 207 -9.17 12.02 -2.04
C ASP A 207 -10.23 11.07 -2.59
N VAL A 208 -9.87 10.23 -3.56
CA VAL A 208 -10.78 9.25 -4.16
C VAL A 208 -10.94 8.03 -3.26
N LEU A 209 -9.85 7.60 -2.60
CA LEU A 209 -9.85 6.37 -1.80
C LEU A 209 -10.83 6.45 -0.61
N LYS A 210 -11.00 7.63 0.00
CA LYS A 210 -11.98 7.84 1.08
C LYS A 210 -13.40 7.46 0.66
N ASN A 211 -13.82 7.92 -0.53
CA ASN A 211 -15.14 7.62 -1.08
C ASN A 211 -15.28 6.13 -1.42
N VAL A 212 -14.24 5.54 -2.02
CA VAL A 212 -14.23 4.11 -2.38
C VAL A 212 -14.44 3.24 -1.15
N ILE A 213 -13.76 3.54 -0.05
CA ILE A 213 -13.87 2.75 1.18
C ILE A 213 -15.24 2.93 1.84
N ALA A 214 -15.77 4.16 1.90
CA ALA A 214 -17.11 4.40 2.43
C ALA A 214 -18.18 3.61 1.64
N ASN A 215 -18.10 3.63 0.30
CA ASN A 215 -18.99 2.87 -0.57
C ASN A 215 -18.86 1.35 -0.37
N MET A 216 -17.65 0.84 -0.14
CA MET A 216 -17.41 -0.56 0.22
C MET A 216 -18.10 -0.93 1.53
N ARG A 217 -17.94 -0.10 2.58
CA ARG A 217 -18.60 -0.30 3.87
C ARG A 217 -20.12 -0.36 3.70
N ASP A 218 -20.70 0.61 2.98
CA ASP A 218 -22.15 0.68 2.79
C ASP A 218 -22.69 -0.55 2.03
N GLU A 219 -21.94 -1.06 1.04
CA GLU A 219 -22.31 -2.32 0.37
C GLU A 219 -22.22 -3.53 1.32
N ILE A 220 -21.16 -3.63 2.14
CA ILE A 220 -21.02 -4.73 3.11
C ILE A 220 -22.20 -4.70 4.10
N ILE A 221 -22.60 -3.51 4.57
CA ILE A 221 -23.78 -3.33 5.42
C ILE A 221 -25.06 -3.76 4.70
N ARG A 222 -25.24 -3.34 3.44
CA ARG A 222 -26.40 -3.75 2.62
C ARG A 222 -26.47 -5.27 2.43
N LEU A 223 -25.32 -5.94 2.40
CA LEU A 223 -25.20 -7.40 2.32
C LEU A 223 -25.31 -8.12 3.68
N GLY A 224 -25.64 -7.40 4.76
CA GLY A 224 -25.87 -7.98 6.09
C GLY A 224 -24.67 -7.97 7.04
N GLY A 225 -23.53 -7.39 6.61
CA GLY A 225 -22.40 -7.12 7.51
C GLY A 225 -22.71 -6.01 8.51
N GLU A 226 -21.97 -5.99 9.61
CA GLU A 226 -22.16 -5.03 10.69
C GLU A 226 -20.82 -4.39 11.09
N PHE A 227 -20.81 -3.09 11.35
CA PHE A 227 -19.58 -2.35 11.70
C PHE A 227 -19.71 -1.66 13.05
N TYR A 228 -18.69 -1.85 13.88
CA TYR A 228 -18.47 -1.18 15.15
C TYR A 228 -17.21 -0.31 15.06
N PHE A 229 -17.39 0.97 14.73
CA PHE A 229 -16.31 1.98 14.74
C PHE A 229 -16.08 2.51 16.16
N GLY A 230 -14.89 3.08 16.40
CA GLY A 230 -14.50 3.55 17.73
C GLY A 230 -14.44 2.43 18.76
N THR A 231 -14.30 1.18 18.30
CA THR A 231 -14.45 -0.02 19.13
C THR A 231 -13.23 -0.91 18.95
N ALA A 232 -12.35 -0.90 19.94
CA ALA A 232 -11.22 -1.82 19.99
C ALA A 232 -11.65 -3.20 20.50
N VAL A 233 -10.96 -4.24 20.05
CA VAL A 233 -11.02 -5.57 20.67
C VAL A 233 -9.89 -5.64 21.70
N ASP A 234 -10.28 -5.81 22.95
CA ASP A 234 -9.36 -5.71 24.10
C ASP A 234 -8.99 -7.08 24.66
N GLU A 235 -9.77 -8.12 24.34
CA GLU A 235 -9.56 -9.48 24.86
C GLU A 235 -9.96 -10.55 23.85
N PHE A 236 -9.15 -11.61 23.76
CA PHE A 236 -9.42 -12.82 22.98
C PHE A 236 -9.81 -13.94 23.94
N ILE A 237 -11.02 -14.48 23.78
CA ILE A 237 -11.56 -15.51 24.68
C ILE A 237 -11.18 -16.88 24.12
N ILE A 238 -10.21 -17.53 24.76
CA ILE A 238 -9.59 -18.77 24.28
C ILE A 238 -9.83 -19.89 25.28
N GLU A 239 -10.36 -21.01 24.79
CA GLU A 239 -10.55 -22.24 25.57
C GLU A 239 -9.97 -23.44 24.80
N ASN A 240 -9.14 -24.26 25.47
CA ASN A 240 -8.54 -25.45 24.87
C ASN A 240 -7.88 -25.19 23.50
N GLU A 241 -7.09 -24.11 23.40
CA GLU A 241 -6.43 -23.66 22.17
C GLU A 241 -7.38 -23.34 21.00
N LYS A 242 -8.63 -22.95 21.31
CA LYS A 242 -9.63 -22.50 20.34
C LYS A 242 -10.16 -21.13 20.73
N ILE A 243 -10.32 -20.24 19.76
CA ILE A 243 -11.06 -18.99 19.98
C ILE A 243 -12.56 -19.31 20.07
N ILE A 244 -13.24 -18.74 21.07
CA ILE A 244 -14.69 -18.86 21.23
C ILE A 244 -15.40 -17.50 21.20
N GLY A 245 -14.63 -16.41 21.15
CA GLY A 245 -15.14 -15.07 21.03
C GLY A 245 -14.11 -14.00 21.36
N VAL A 246 -14.58 -12.76 21.38
CA VAL A 246 -13.77 -11.58 21.72
C VAL A 246 -14.55 -10.66 22.65
N LYS A 247 -13.84 -9.85 23.42
CA LYS A 247 -14.42 -8.73 24.15
C LYS A 247 -14.08 -7.42 23.46
N ALA A 248 -15.10 -6.59 23.27
CA ALA A 248 -14.96 -5.27 22.66
C ALA A 248 -15.84 -4.29 23.44
N GLY A 249 -15.19 -3.34 24.13
CA GLY A 249 -15.84 -2.54 25.17
C GLY A 249 -16.40 -3.42 26.29
N ASP A 250 -17.65 -3.16 26.69
CA ASP A 250 -18.31 -3.89 27.78
C ASP A 250 -19.05 -5.16 27.32
N LYS A 251 -18.90 -5.57 26.05
CA LYS A 251 -19.64 -6.69 25.47
C LYS A 251 -18.72 -7.81 25.01
N THR A 252 -19.21 -9.03 25.18
CA THR A 252 -18.62 -10.25 24.62
C THR A 252 -19.36 -10.65 23.36
N TYR A 253 -18.62 -10.95 22.30
CA TYR A 253 -19.12 -11.42 21.02
C TYR A 253 -18.60 -12.83 20.78
N LYS A 254 -19.50 -13.81 20.72
CA LYS A 254 -19.15 -15.21 20.45
C LYS A 254 -18.82 -15.40 18.97
N SER A 255 -17.75 -16.13 18.70
CA SER A 255 -17.37 -16.57 17.36
C SER A 255 -16.26 -17.60 17.41
N SER A 256 -16.41 -18.66 16.63
CA SER A 256 -15.35 -19.63 16.34
C SER A 256 -14.45 -19.21 15.17
N HIS A 257 -14.70 -18.06 14.53
CA HIS A 257 -13.99 -17.61 13.33
C HIS A 257 -13.67 -16.12 13.43
N VAL A 258 -12.44 -15.81 13.85
CA VAL A 258 -11.96 -14.45 14.08
C VAL A 258 -10.79 -14.13 13.15
N ILE A 259 -10.99 -13.19 12.23
CA ILE A 259 -9.95 -12.69 11.32
C ILE A 259 -9.24 -11.50 11.96
N LEU A 260 -7.93 -11.61 12.15
CA LEU A 260 -7.09 -10.57 12.72
C LEU A 260 -6.41 -9.75 11.61
N ALA A 261 -6.99 -8.61 11.25
CA ALA A 261 -6.54 -7.72 10.17
C ALA A 261 -6.16 -6.31 10.69
N VAL A 262 -5.48 -6.24 11.84
CA VAL A 262 -5.27 -5.03 12.65
C VAL A 262 -4.20 -4.06 12.14
N GLY A 263 -3.51 -4.41 11.04
CA GLY A 263 -2.37 -3.64 10.55
C GLY A 263 -1.14 -3.71 11.48
N HIS A 264 -0.03 -3.13 11.05
CA HIS A 264 1.25 -3.27 11.77
C HIS A 264 1.49 -2.21 12.86
N SER A 265 0.54 -1.27 13.02
CA SER A 265 0.61 -0.21 14.03
C SER A 265 -0.13 -0.54 15.33
N ALA A 266 -0.91 -1.63 15.37
CA ALA A 266 -1.67 -2.08 16.55
C ALA A 266 -0.78 -2.78 17.60
N ARG A 267 0.19 -2.03 18.12
CA ARG A 267 1.25 -2.51 19.02
C ARG A 267 0.73 -3.01 20.37
N ASP A 268 -0.31 -2.37 20.87
CA ASP A 268 -1.09 -2.82 22.03
C ASP A 268 -1.77 -4.17 21.77
N THR A 269 -2.42 -4.33 20.61
CA THR A 269 -3.01 -5.62 20.21
C THR A 269 -1.96 -6.71 20.08
N PHE A 270 -0.76 -6.41 19.55
CA PHE A 270 0.35 -7.38 19.53
C PHE A 270 0.73 -7.85 20.94
N LYS A 271 0.81 -6.93 21.90
CA LYS A 271 1.07 -7.29 23.30
C LYS A 271 -0.02 -8.21 23.86
N ILE A 272 -1.30 -7.87 23.67
CA ILE A 272 -2.43 -8.68 24.14
C ILE A 272 -2.39 -10.09 23.52
N LEU A 273 -2.11 -10.20 22.23
CA LEU A 273 -1.99 -11.49 21.53
C LEU A 273 -0.84 -12.34 22.09
N HIS A 274 0.32 -11.72 22.34
CA HIS A 274 1.47 -12.40 22.94
C HIS A 274 1.13 -12.97 24.32
N GLU A 275 0.51 -12.13 25.16
CA GLU A 275 0.10 -12.49 26.52
C GLU A 275 -1.00 -13.57 26.53
N SER A 276 -1.80 -13.64 25.46
CA SER A 276 -2.84 -14.65 25.25
C SER A 276 -2.31 -15.98 24.66
N GLY A 277 -0.99 -16.12 24.50
CA GLY A 277 -0.36 -17.36 24.00
C GLY A 277 -0.43 -17.55 22.48
N VAL A 278 -0.73 -16.50 21.70
CA VAL A 278 -0.64 -16.55 20.24
C VAL A 278 0.83 -16.51 19.83
N TYR A 279 1.26 -17.50 19.04
CA TYR A 279 2.64 -17.62 18.62
C TYR A 279 3.03 -16.51 17.63
N MET A 280 4.13 -15.82 17.94
CA MET A 280 4.68 -14.74 17.14
C MET A 280 6.20 -14.80 17.07
N GLU A 281 6.75 -14.25 16.01
CA GLU A 281 8.20 -14.15 15.78
C GLU A 281 8.59 -12.70 15.47
N ALA A 282 9.78 -12.28 15.91
CA ALA A 282 10.35 -11.01 15.51
C ALA A 282 10.74 -11.04 14.02
N LYS A 283 10.26 -10.07 13.24
CA LYS A 283 10.44 -10.01 11.79
C LYS A 283 11.31 -8.83 11.41
N ASP A 284 12.20 -9.03 10.44
CA ASP A 284 12.99 -7.93 9.86
C ASP A 284 12.10 -6.94 9.12
N PHE A 285 12.49 -5.67 9.18
CA PHE A 285 11.82 -4.55 8.52
C PHE A 285 12.88 -3.52 8.09
N ALA A 286 12.45 -2.36 7.60
CA ALA A 286 13.36 -1.28 7.22
C ALA A 286 12.97 0.04 7.87
N VAL A 287 13.97 0.88 8.12
CA VAL A 287 13.81 2.20 8.73
C VAL A 287 14.63 3.23 7.97
N GLY A 288 14.22 4.50 8.03
CA GLY A 288 14.99 5.57 7.41
C GLY A 288 14.33 6.93 7.55
N PHE A 289 14.52 7.78 6.54
CA PHE A 289 13.98 9.14 6.48
C PHE A 289 13.16 9.33 5.20
N ARG A 290 12.19 10.24 5.22
CA ARG A 290 11.59 10.74 3.97
C ARG A 290 12.53 11.75 3.34
N ILE A 291 12.77 11.61 2.04
CA ILE A 291 13.50 12.60 1.24
C ILE A 291 12.55 13.27 0.25
N GLU A 292 12.70 14.58 0.06
CA GLU A 292 11.98 15.37 -0.94
C GLU A 292 12.92 15.99 -1.98
N HIS A 293 12.42 16.06 -3.21
CA HIS A 293 13.03 16.77 -4.34
C HIS A 293 11.94 17.45 -5.17
N PRO A 294 12.24 18.51 -5.95
CA PRO A 294 11.27 19.06 -6.89
C PRO A 294 10.77 17.99 -7.87
N GLN A 295 9.46 17.85 -8.00
CA GLN A 295 8.85 16.84 -8.89
C GLN A 295 9.26 17.05 -10.35
N GLU A 296 9.42 18.30 -10.78
CA GLU A 296 9.87 18.64 -12.13
C GLU A 296 11.27 18.06 -12.42
N MET A 297 12.18 18.17 -11.45
CA MET A 297 13.55 17.64 -11.56
C MET A 297 13.55 16.12 -11.78
N ILE A 298 12.79 15.40 -10.94
CA ILE A 298 12.62 13.95 -11.08
C ILE A 298 12.03 13.63 -12.46
N SER A 299 10.99 14.36 -12.87
CA SER A 299 10.29 14.11 -14.12
C SER A 299 11.17 14.35 -15.34
N ARG A 300 11.97 15.42 -15.35
CA ARG A 300 12.97 15.68 -16.39
C ARG A 300 14.05 14.60 -16.45
N SER A 301 14.54 14.11 -15.31
CA SER A 301 15.54 13.02 -15.28
C SER A 301 14.97 11.72 -15.86
N MET A 302 13.72 11.40 -15.51
CA MET A 302 13.06 10.17 -15.94
C MET A 302 12.61 10.21 -17.40
N TYR A 303 12.08 11.36 -17.86
CA TYR A 303 11.36 11.48 -19.13
C TYR A 303 11.93 12.53 -20.11
N ALA A 304 13.05 13.21 -19.81
CA ALA A 304 13.49 14.38 -20.60
C ALA A 304 12.34 15.39 -20.75
N ASP A 305 12.26 16.17 -21.84
CA ASP A 305 11.21 17.19 -22.03
C ASP A 305 9.81 16.61 -22.30
N GLY A 306 9.70 15.32 -22.65
CA GLY A 306 8.40 14.65 -22.85
C GLY A 306 7.57 14.50 -21.56
N TYR A 307 8.15 14.80 -20.39
CA TYR A 307 7.46 14.76 -19.10
C TYR A 307 6.22 15.66 -19.04
N LYS A 308 6.17 16.75 -19.82
CA LYS A 308 5.04 17.69 -19.86
C LYS A 308 3.73 17.07 -20.33
N ASN A 309 3.82 15.94 -21.04
CA ASN A 309 2.67 15.21 -21.60
C ASN A 309 2.39 13.91 -20.81
N LEU A 310 2.98 13.75 -19.64
CA LEU A 310 2.90 12.55 -18.81
C LEU A 310 2.53 12.90 -17.38
N GLU A 311 2.05 11.90 -16.66
CA GLU A 311 1.93 12.00 -15.22
C GLU A 311 3.30 12.24 -14.55
N PRO A 312 3.32 12.90 -13.38
CA PRO A 312 4.49 13.06 -12.54
C PRO A 312 5.30 11.77 -12.40
N ALA A 313 6.58 11.84 -12.74
CA ALA A 313 7.38 10.64 -12.87
C ALA A 313 7.62 9.93 -11.52
N PRO A 314 7.39 8.60 -11.46
CA PRO A 314 7.79 7.78 -10.35
C PRO A 314 9.22 7.24 -10.50
N TYR A 315 9.90 6.99 -9.38
CA TYR A 315 11.16 6.24 -9.36
C TYR A 315 11.13 5.04 -8.41
N LYS A 316 12.08 4.12 -8.60
CA LYS A 316 12.41 3.03 -7.68
C LYS A 316 13.92 2.83 -7.70
N LEU A 317 14.55 3.00 -6.56
CA LEU A 317 15.99 2.95 -6.36
C LEU A 317 16.33 1.88 -5.32
N ALA A 318 17.40 1.15 -5.56
CA ALA A 318 17.95 0.17 -4.62
C ALA A 318 19.45 0.01 -4.88
N THR A 319 20.20 -0.27 -3.82
CA THR A 319 21.60 -0.66 -3.86
C THR A 319 21.94 -1.52 -2.66
N ASN A 320 22.91 -2.42 -2.81
CA ASN A 320 23.55 -3.09 -1.69
C ASN A 320 24.91 -2.42 -1.47
N LEU A 321 25.26 -2.22 -0.21
CA LEU A 321 26.53 -1.62 0.21
C LEU A 321 27.50 -2.70 0.68
N ASP A 322 28.79 -2.37 0.71
CA ASP A 322 29.86 -3.28 1.10
C ASP A 322 29.75 -3.76 2.56
N ASN A 323 29.08 -2.98 3.43
CA ASN A 323 28.79 -3.36 4.82
C ASN A 323 27.63 -4.38 4.95
N GLY A 324 27.11 -4.88 3.83
CA GLY A 324 26.03 -5.85 3.75
C GLY A 324 24.62 -5.26 3.95
N ARG A 325 24.47 -3.93 4.00
CA ARG A 325 23.16 -3.28 4.10
C ARG A 325 22.58 -3.03 2.71
N GLY A 326 21.30 -3.36 2.56
CA GLY A 326 20.48 -2.91 1.43
C GLY A 326 19.85 -1.55 1.73
N VAL A 327 20.01 -0.60 0.81
CA VAL A 327 19.39 0.73 0.87
C VAL A 327 18.48 0.90 -0.33
N TYR A 328 17.24 1.32 -0.10
CA TYR A 328 16.26 1.44 -1.18
C TYR A 328 15.21 2.51 -0.93
N SER A 329 14.61 3.01 -2.01
CA SER A 329 13.45 3.89 -1.95
C SER A 329 12.19 3.08 -1.69
N PHE A 330 11.38 3.50 -0.73
CA PHE A 330 10.11 2.91 -0.34
C PHE A 330 8.99 3.94 -0.41
N CYS A 331 7.77 3.47 -0.75
CA CYS A 331 6.56 4.28 -0.83
C CYS A 331 6.77 5.65 -1.53
N MET A 332 7.47 5.66 -2.67
CA MET A 332 7.70 6.86 -3.46
C MET A 332 6.36 7.44 -3.94
N CYS A 333 6.12 8.72 -3.69
CA CYS A 333 4.89 9.47 -3.94
C CYS A 333 5.20 10.65 -4.88
N PRO A 334 4.85 10.53 -6.18
CA PRO A 334 5.00 11.65 -7.11
C PRO A 334 4.06 12.79 -6.75
N GLY A 335 4.56 14.04 -6.84
CA GLY A 335 3.82 15.28 -6.58
C GLY A 335 2.96 15.18 -5.32
N GLY A 336 3.59 14.74 -4.24
CA GLY A 336 2.95 14.31 -3.01
C GLY A 336 3.38 15.11 -1.80
N PHE A 337 3.03 14.62 -0.62
CA PHE A 337 3.35 15.21 0.67
C PHE A 337 4.04 14.18 1.55
N VAL A 338 5.01 14.63 2.34
CA VAL A 338 5.39 13.93 3.57
C VAL A 338 4.28 14.17 4.60
N VAL A 339 3.89 13.16 5.37
CA VAL A 339 2.79 13.29 6.34
C VAL A 339 3.21 12.84 7.72
N ASN A 340 2.78 13.56 8.75
CA ASN A 340 2.86 13.08 10.12
C ASN A 340 1.89 11.90 10.28
N SER A 341 2.41 10.73 10.61
CA SER A 341 1.66 9.48 10.64
C SER A 341 1.64 8.82 12.01
N SER A 342 1.94 9.59 13.06
CA SER A 342 1.92 9.16 14.45
C SER A 342 0.57 8.60 14.89
N SER A 343 0.64 7.68 15.85
CA SER A 343 -0.52 7.02 16.47
C SER A 343 -0.31 6.73 17.97
N GLU A 344 0.85 7.12 18.53
CA GLU A 344 1.16 7.01 19.95
C GLU A 344 1.64 8.38 20.45
N GLU A 345 1.29 8.72 21.69
CA GLU A 345 1.77 9.94 22.35
C GLU A 345 3.29 9.96 22.45
N ASN A 346 3.88 11.17 22.36
CA ASN A 346 5.33 11.40 22.47
C ASN A 346 6.18 10.61 21.47
N ARG A 347 5.59 10.20 20.34
CA ARG A 347 6.25 9.42 19.28
C ARG A 347 5.96 10.04 17.93
N LEU A 348 7.02 10.23 17.14
CA LEU A 348 6.93 10.83 15.81
C LEU A 348 7.31 9.82 14.73
N VAL A 349 6.41 9.60 13.77
CA VAL A 349 6.68 8.81 12.56
C VAL A 349 6.11 9.52 11.35
N VAL A 350 6.83 9.50 10.23
CA VAL A 350 6.35 10.03 8.96
C VAL A 350 6.00 8.92 7.97
N ASN A 351 5.17 9.28 6.99
CA ASN A 351 4.94 8.51 5.77
C ASN A 351 4.80 9.47 4.57
N GLY A 352 4.29 8.98 3.44
CA GLY A 352 4.04 9.79 2.25
C GLY A 352 2.67 9.52 1.65
N MET A 353 2.08 10.56 1.08
CA MET A 353 0.81 10.47 0.36
C MET A 353 0.83 11.33 -0.92
N SER A 354 -0.10 11.07 -1.82
CA SER A 354 -0.44 11.99 -2.91
C SER A 354 -1.96 12.01 -3.09
N TYR A 355 -2.48 13.13 -3.59
CA TYR A 355 -3.83 13.17 -4.16
C TYR A 355 -3.83 12.50 -5.54
N SER A 356 -5.02 12.20 -6.04
CA SER A 356 -5.24 11.59 -7.36
C SER A 356 -4.55 12.36 -8.50
N LYS A 357 -4.46 13.69 -8.40
CA LYS A 357 -3.79 14.55 -9.40
C LYS A 357 -2.26 14.53 -9.34
N ARG A 358 -1.67 14.17 -8.20
CA ARG A 358 -0.21 14.21 -7.96
C ARG A 358 0.43 15.57 -8.34
N ASP A 359 -0.22 16.67 -7.99
CA ASP A 359 0.13 18.01 -8.46
C ASP A 359 0.84 18.88 -7.40
N SER A 360 1.34 18.29 -6.30
CA SER A 360 2.26 19.01 -5.40
C SER A 360 3.61 19.26 -6.09
N ARG A 361 4.35 20.25 -5.58
CA ARG A 361 5.65 20.65 -6.13
C ARG A 361 6.75 19.60 -5.92
N ASN A 362 6.62 18.71 -4.94
CA ASN A 362 7.70 17.80 -4.55
C ASN A 362 7.36 16.32 -4.83
N ALA A 363 8.35 15.59 -5.32
CA ALA A 363 8.40 14.15 -5.20
C ALA A 363 8.93 13.79 -3.81
N ASN A 364 8.39 12.76 -3.17
CA ASN A 364 8.99 12.23 -1.95
C ASN A 364 9.07 10.70 -1.93
N SER A 365 10.04 10.14 -1.20
CA SER A 365 10.09 8.71 -0.88
C SER A 365 10.80 8.49 0.44
N ALA A 366 10.55 7.36 1.09
CA ALA A 366 11.39 6.95 2.20
C ALA A 366 12.68 6.33 1.66
N ILE A 367 13.85 6.77 2.12
CA ILE A 367 15.12 6.09 1.86
C ILE A 367 15.44 5.27 3.09
N VAL A 368 15.32 3.95 2.95
CA VAL A 368 15.31 3.04 4.09
C VAL A 368 16.42 2.00 4.01
N VAL A 369 16.85 1.55 5.18
CA VAL A 369 17.87 0.53 5.41
C VAL A 369 17.21 -0.63 6.16
N SER A 370 17.51 -1.86 5.75
CA SER A 370 17.01 -3.05 6.45
C SER A 370 17.62 -3.18 7.84
N VAL A 371 16.78 -3.49 8.84
CA VAL A 371 17.13 -3.71 10.24
C VAL A 371 16.60 -5.05 10.74
N GLY A 372 17.28 -5.62 11.74
CA GLY A 372 16.98 -6.95 12.23
C GLY A 372 17.81 -7.33 13.46
N GLY A 373 18.37 -8.55 13.45
CA GLY A 373 19.11 -9.11 14.59
C GLY A 373 20.40 -8.37 14.96
N ARG A 374 20.82 -7.39 14.15
CA ARG A 374 21.91 -6.46 14.48
C ARG A 374 21.45 -5.30 15.38
N GLU A 375 20.16 -5.00 15.39
CA GLU A 375 19.56 -3.85 16.08
C GLU A 375 18.75 -4.24 17.32
N PHE A 376 18.13 -5.42 17.32
CA PHE A 376 17.27 -5.88 18.40
C PHE A 376 17.29 -7.40 18.57
N ASP A 377 17.03 -7.87 19.79
CA ASP A 377 17.03 -9.29 20.14
C ASP A 377 15.79 -10.00 19.59
N LYS A 378 16.00 -10.88 18.60
CA LYS A 378 14.92 -11.63 17.95
C LYS A 378 14.29 -12.72 18.82
N THR A 379 14.88 -13.07 19.97
CA THR A 379 14.28 -14.05 20.89
C THR A 379 13.00 -13.53 21.55
N ASN A 380 12.86 -12.21 21.66
CA ASN A 380 11.61 -11.57 22.05
C ASN A 380 10.82 -11.14 20.79
N PRO A 381 9.62 -11.71 20.53
CA PRO A 381 8.83 -11.39 19.35
C PRO A 381 8.51 -9.89 19.19
N LEU A 382 8.42 -9.15 20.29
CA LEU A 382 8.06 -7.73 20.30
C LEU A 382 9.28 -6.78 20.28
N ALA A 383 10.51 -7.29 20.24
CA ALA A 383 11.71 -6.44 20.29
C ALA A 383 11.77 -5.44 19.12
N GLY A 384 11.29 -5.83 17.93
CA GLY A 384 11.19 -4.92 16.78
C GLY A 384 10.20 -3.78 17.00
N VAL A 385 9.11 -4.02 17.75
CA VAL A 385 8.13 -2.98 18.14
C VAL A 385 8.78 -1.94 19.05
N GLU A 386 9.54 -2.39 20.05
CA GLU A 386 10.24 -1.52 20.99
C GLU A 386 11.35 -0.72 20.30
N TYR A 387 12.06 -1.34 19.34
CA TYR A 387 13.03 -0.62 18.52
C TYR A 387 12.37 0.51 17.70
N GLN A 388 11.19 0.27 17.11
CA GLN A 388 10.44 1.33 16.43
C GLN A 388 10.03 2.46 17.40
N ARG A 389 9.53 2.12 18.59
CA ARG A 389 9.15 3.11 19.61
C ARG A 389 10.33 4.00 20.00
N ALA A 390 11.49 3.40 20.26
CA ALA A 390 12.70 4.14 20.62
C ALA A 390 13.13 5.12 19.52
N LEU A 391 13.02 4.74 18.24
CA LEU A 391 13.30 5.64 17.12
C LEU A 391 12.29 6.79 17.03
N GLU A 392 11.02 6.50 17.24
CA GLU A 392 9.93 7.49 17.18
C GLU A 392 9.99 8.49 18.34
N GLU A 393 10.39 8.05 19.55
CA GLU A 393 10.61 8.90 20.72
C GLU A 393 11.79 9.86 20.49
N LYS A 394 12.90 9.36 19.92
CA LYS A 394 14.02 10.21 19.52
C LYS A 394 13.58 11.26 18.49
N ALA A 395 12.84 10.85 17.45
CA ALA A 395 12.36 11.77 16.44
C ALA A 395 11.41 12.84 17.03
N PHE A 396 10.57 12.46 17.98
CA PHE A 396 9.66 13.39 18.67
C PHE A 396 10.43 14.45 19.48
N SER A 397 11.45 14.02 20.24
CA SER A 397 12.19 14.91 21.16
C SER A 397 13.05 15.95 20.44
N LEU A 398 13.50 15.70 19.20
CA LEU A 398 14.28 16.67 18.42
C LEU A 398 13.55 17.99 18.20
N CYS A 399 12.21 17.96 18.09
CA CYS A 399 11.40 19.11 17.70
C CYS A 399 10.07 19.19 18.47
N ASN A 400 9.99 18.57 19.65
CA ASN A 400 8.80 18.55 20.52
C ASN A 400 7.50 18.21 19.77
N GLY A 401 7.54 17.13 18.98
CA GLY A 401 6.38 16.64 18.22
C GLY A 401 6.15 17.26 16.83
N LYS A 402 6.88 18.33 16.47
CA LYS A 402 6.96 18.78 15.06
C LYS A 402 7.87 17.86 14.26
N ILE A 403 7.60 17.67 12.98
CA ILE A 403 8.45 16.84 12.10
C ILE A 403 9.84 17.50 11.99
N PRO A 404 10.91 16.85 12.48
CA PRO A 404 12.27 17.34 12.31
C PRO A 404 12.66 17.25 10.84
N GLN A 405 13.21 18.34 10.30
CA GLN A 405 13.71 18.42 8.94
C GLN A 405 15.18 18.84 8.91
N GLN A 406 15.91 18.35 7.92
CA GLN A 406 17.33 18.68 7.72
C GLN A 406 17.67 18.59 6.24
N LEU A 407 18.40 19.57 5.72
CA LEU A 407 18.92 19.50 4.35
C LEU A 407 20.02 18.44 4.26
N LEU A 408 20.12 17.75 3.13
CA LEU A 408 21.07 16.66 2.92
C LEU A 408 22.52 17.09 3.14
N GLY A 409 22.91 18.29 2.70
CA GLY A 409 24.24 18.85 2.92
C GLY A 409 24.55 19.03 4.40
N ASP A 410 23.60 19.59 5.15
CA ASP A 410 23.74 19.78 6.60
C ASP A 410 23.68 18.46 7.37
N PHE A 411 22.87 17.50 6.90
CA PHE A 411 22.81 16.14 7.43
C PHE A 411 24.17 15.45 7.34
N LYS A 412 24.83 15.51 6.17
CA LYS A 412 26.20 14.97 5.96
C LYS A 412 27.22 15.60 6.92
N LEU A 413 27.05 16.88 7.24
CA LEU A 413 27.91 17.65 8.15
C LEU A 413 27.49 17.57 9.62
N LYS A 414 26.37 16.89 9.95
CA LYS A 414 25.76 16.83 11.28
C LYS A 414 25.48 18.22 11.87
N LYS A 415 24.95 19.14 11.07
CA LYS A 415 24.61 20.52 11.47
C LYS A 415 23.12 20.79 11.31
N LEU A 416 22.59 21.70 12.11
CA LEU A 416 21.21 22.14 11.97
C LEU A 416 21.07 23.01 10.72
N SER A 417 20.07 22.75 9.88
CA SER A 417 19.72 23.64 8.78
C SER A 417 19.11 24.94 9.32
N SER A 418 19.47 26.07 8.70
CA SER A 418 18.98 27.40 9.08
C SER A 418 17.86 27.91 8.17
N SER A 419 17.81 27.44 6.92
CA SER A 419 16.77 27.74 5.94
C SER A 419 16.68 26.62 4.90
N TYR A 420 15.61 26.58 4.11
CA TYR A 420 15.59 25.75 2.91
C TYR A 420 16.48 26.35 1.80
N GLY A 421 16.81 25.52 0.80
CA GLY A 421 17.52 25.94 -0.41
C GLY A 421 16.55 26.38 -1.51
N ASP A 422 16.69 25.82 -2.72
CA ASP A 422 15.95 26.27 -3.91
C ASP A 422 14.44 25.96 -3.87
N PHE A 423 14.01 25.08 -2.95
CA PHE A 423 12.62 24.65 -2.82
C PHE A 423 12.25 24.40 -1.36
N SER A 424 10.97 24.56 -1.04
CA SER A 424 10.41 24.32 0.29
C SER A 424 9.82 22.92 0.40
N SER A 425 9.66 22.43 1.63
CA SER A 425 9.00 21.15 1.91
C SER A 425 7.50 21.17 1.58
N GLU A 426 6.99 20.05 1.09
CA GLU A 426 5.56 19.75 0.95
C GLU A 426 5.18 18.74 2.03
N THR A 427 4.77 19.23 3.19
CA THR A 427 4.46 18.40 4.36
C THR A 427 3.05 18.66 4.89
N LYS A 428 2.41 17.61 5.43
CA LYS A 428 1.22 17.71 6.30
C LYS A 428 1.60 17.39 7.74
N GLY A 429 1.47 18.38 8.60
CA GLY A 429 2.03 18.38 9.95
C GLY A 429 2.93 19.59 10.14
N GLN A 430 3.04 20.07 11.39
CA GLN A 430 3.98 21.12 11.73
C GLN A 430 5.42 20.61 11.60
N THR A 431 6.33 21.47 11.12
CA THR A 431 7.74 21.14 10.91
C THR A 431 8.64 22.06 11.74
N SER A 432 9.88 21.62 11.97
CA SER A 432 10.97 22.43 12.49
C SER A 432 12.29 21.84 12.00
N PHE A 433 13.34 22.66 11.88
CA PHE A 433 14.67 22.09 11.65
C PHE A 433 15.12 21.32 12.89
N GLY A 434 15.71 20.14 12.69
CA GLY A 434 16.19 19.25 13.74
C GLY A 434 17.34 18.36 13.27
N LEU A 435 18.18 17.90 14.20
CA LEU A 435 19.35 17.06 13.90
C LEU A 435 18.95 15.59 13.68
N LEU A 436 18.44 15.28 12.48
CA LEU A 436 18.07 13.92 12.07
C LEU A 436 19.27 12.94 12.11
N SER A 437 20.49 13.46 11.98
CA SER A 437 21.74 12.69 12.08
C SER A 437 21.90 11.89 13.38
N ASP A 438 21.16 12.23 14.42
CA ASP A 438 21.31 11.66 15.77
C ASP A 438 20.30 10.54 16.08
N ILE A 439 19.37 10.26 15.17
CA ILE A 439 18.31 9.25 15.40
C ILE A 439 18.87 7.83 15.34
N PHE A 440 19.65 7.54 14.29
CA PHE A 440 20.13 6.19 13.97
C PHE A 440 21.56 5.94 14.44
N SER A 441 21.98 4.67 14.43
CA SER A 441 23.39 4.31 14.65
C SER A 441 24.28 4.87 13.55
N GLN A 442 25.59 5.03 13.84
CA GLN A 442 26.56 5.50 12.86
C GLN A 442 26.61 4.63 11.60
N GLU A 443 26.38 3.32 11.72
CA GLU A 443 26.32 2.41 10.57
C GLU A 443 25.12 2.72 9.65
N ILE A 444 23.91 2.86 10.20
CA ILE A 444 22.71 3.18 9.42
C ILE A 444 22.81 4.58 8.82
N TYR A 445 23.29 5.56 9.60
CA TYR A 445 23.56 6.92 9.13
C TYR A 445 24.47 6.91 7.90
N GLN A 446 25.60 6.20 7.96
CA GLN A 446 26.54 6.12 6.84
C GLN A 446 25.92 5.39 5.64
N SER A 447 25.18 4.30 5.87
CA SER A 447 24.49 3.59 4.80
C SER A 447 23.49 4.46 4.04
N VAL A 448 22.74 5.33 4.73
CA VAL A 448 21.83 6.27 4.07
C VAL A 448 22.60 7.23 3.15
N ILE A 449 23.74 7.78 3.61
CA ILE A 449 24.58 8.70 2.83
C ILE A 449 25.15 8.00 1.59
N ASP A 450 25.77 6.83 1.77
CA ASP A 450 26.37 6.06 0.68
C ASP A 450 25.31 5.66 -0.35
N GLY A 451 24.13 5.22 0.12
CA GLY A 451 22.99 4.90 -0.72
C GLY A 451 22.52 6.08 -1.57
N ILE A 452 22.43 7.28 -0.98
CA ILE A 452 22.09 8.51 -1.73
C ILE A 452 23.16 8.85 -2.76
N GLY A 453 24.45 8.73 -2.41
CA GLY A 453 25.53 8.95 -3.36
C GLY A 453 25.39 8.05 -4.59
N VAL A 454 25.08 6.77 -4.39
CA VAL A 454 24.78 5.85 -5.51
C VAL A 454 23.54 6.30 -6.28
N PHE A 455 22.49 6.77 -5.60
CA PHE A 455 21.27 7.22 -6.25
C PHE A 455 21.45 8.50 -7.09
N GLY A 456 22.35 9.41 -6.69
CA GLY A 456 22.77 10.58 -7.48
C GLY A 456 23.35 10.22 -8.85
N THR A 457 23.99 9.05 -8.97
CA THR A 457 24.49 8.54 -10.26
C THR A 457 23.37 8.01 -11.17
N LYS A 458 22.21 7.65 -10.61
CA LYS A 458 21.06 7.07 -11.32
C LYS A 458 20.03 8.12 -11.71
N ILE A 459 19.79 9.10 -10.84
CA ILE A 459 18.89 10.23 -11.07
C ILE A 459 19.70 11.50 -10.80
N LYS A 460 19.93 12.29 -11.86
CA LYS A 460 20.80 13.47 -11.77
C LYS A 460 20.28 14.43 -10.71
N GLY A 461 21.12 14.73 -9.71
CA GLY A 461 20.88 15.64 -8.60
C GLY A 461 20.02 15.06 -7.46
N PHE A 462 19.79 13.76 -7.43
CA PHE A 462 19.14 13.11 -6.28
C PHE A 462 19.92 13.34 -4.97
N ASP A 463 21.23 13.57 -5.07
CA ASP A 463 22.17 13.84 -3.99
C ASP A 463 22.44 15.35 -3.75
N ARG A 464 21.60 16.24 -4.31
CA ARG A 464 21.67 17.70 -4.12
C ARG A 464 21.65 18.06 -2.63
N ASP A 465 22.50 19.00 -2.23
CA ASP A 465 22.69 19.32 -0.82
C ASP A 465 21.46 19.97 -0.16
N ASP A 466 20.58 20.60 -0.93
CA ASP A 466 19.31 21.14 -0.46
C ASP A 466 18.13 20.17 -0.60
N ALA A 467 18.37 18.87 -0.86
CA ALA A 467 17.33 17.84 -0.71
C ALA A 467 16.89 17.79 0.76
N ILE A 468 15.59 17.65 1.02
CA ILE A 468 15.03 17.79 2.37
C ILE A 468 14.79 16.40 2.96
N PHE A 469 15.47 16.07 4.04
CA PHE A 469 15.09 14.96 4.90
C PHE A 469 14.05 15.36 5.93
N SER A 470 13.09 14.46 6.19
CA SER A 470 11.99 14.66 7.13
C SER A 470 11.73 13.43 7.98
N GLY A 471 11.67 13.62 9.30
CA GLY A 471 11.16 12.65 10.29
C GLY A 471 11.78 11.26 10.23
N VAL A 472 11.25 10.30 11.01
CA VAL A 472 11.64 8.89 10.89
C VAL A 472 10.54 8.10 10.19
N GLU A 473 10.91 7.31 9.19
CA GLU A 473 10.04 6.30 8.58
C GLU A 473 10.36 4.94 9.24
N SER A 474 9.70 4.62 10.34
CA SER A 474 9.98 3.42 11.16
C SER A 474 9.07 2.23 10.85
N ARG A 475 7.96 2.44 10.14
CA ARG A 475 6.86 1.47 10.01
C ARG A 475 6.63 1.06 8.54
N THR A 476 7.68 0.54 7.89
CA THR A 476 7.64 0.14 6.47
C THR A 476 6.97 -1.21 6.22
N SER A 477 6.97 -2.09 7.23
CA SER A 477 6.26 -3.37 7.27
C SER A 477 6.16 -3.83 8.72
N SER A 478 5.42 -4.93 8.97
CA SER A 478 5.29 -5.42 10.33
C SER A 478 6.62 -5.86 10.96
N PRO A 479 6.91 -5.42 12.20
CA PRO A 479 8.03 -5.91 13.00
C PRO A 479 7.77 -7.29 13.60
N VAL A 480 6.55 -7.82 13.44
CA VAL A 480 6.16 -9.16 13.92
C VAL A 480 5.64 -10.02 12.78
N ARG A 481 5.83 -11.32 12.91
CA ARG A 481 5.10 -12.35 12.17
C ARG A 481 4.17 -13.06 13.15
N ILE A 482 2.87 -12.99 12.90
CA ILE A 482 1.89 -13.79 13.65
C ILE A 482 1.68 -15.06 12.86
N SER A 483 2.26 -16.17 13.30
CA SER A 483 2.34 -17.37 12.46
C SER A 483 0.97 -17.98 12.23
N ARG A 484 0.77 -18.49 11.01
CA ARG A 484 -0.41 -19.26 10.63
C ARG A 484 -0.02 -20.45 9.76
N ASP A 485 -0.82 -21.50 9.83
CA ASP A 485 -0.68 -22.73 9.06
C ASP A 485 -1.18 -22.58 7.59
N GLU A 486 -1.17 -23.68 6.84
CA GLU A 486 -1.70 -23.76 5.47
C GLU A 486 -3.21 -23.54 5.36
N PHE A 487 -3.94 -23.68 6.48
CA PHE A 487 -5.37 -23.37 6.62
C PHE A 487 -5.61 -21.94 7.11
N TYR A 488 -4.55 -21.12 7.16
CA TYR A 488 -4.56 -19.72 7.57
C TYR A 488 -4.89 -19.48 9.05
N GLN A 489 -4.83 -20.51 9.89
CA GLN A 489 -5.10 -20.41 11.33
C GLN A 489 -3.81 -20.29 12.14
N ALA A 490 -3.86 -19.54 13.23
CA ALA A 490 -2.79 -19.50 14.23
C ALA A 490 -2.71 -20.84 15.00
N ASN A 491 -1.78 -20.93 15.95
CA ASN A 491 -1.76 -22.02 16.94
C ASN A 491 -3.07 -22.09 17.77
N ILE A 492 -3.84 -21.01 17.80
CA ILE A 492 -5.20 -20.96 18.33
C ILE A 492 -6.18 -21.20 17.18
N LYS A 493 -6.90 -22.32 17.20
CA LYS A 493 -7.86 -22.68 16.14
C LYS A 493 -9.00 -21.67 16.08
N GLY A 494 -9.43 -21.33 14.87
CA GLY A 494 -10.44 -20.32 14.59
C GLY A 494 -9.92 -18.88 14.59
N LEU A 495 -8.66 -18.62 14.98
CA LEU A 495 -8.03 -17.32 14.87
C LEU A 495 -7.20 -17.26 13.58
N TYR A 496 -7.47 -16.28 12.72
CA TYR A 496 -6.87 -16.16 11.39
C TYR A 496 -6.03 -14.89 11.25
N PRO A 497 -4.69 -14.94 11.47
CA PRO A 497 -3.80 -13.82 11.22
C PRO A 497 -3.85 -13.38 9.75
N CYS A 498 -4.04 -12.08 9.50
CA CYS A 498 -4.29 -11.57 8.14
C CYS A 498 -3.58 -10.24 7.87
N GLY A 499 -3.18 -10.06 6.61
CA GLY A 499 -2.70 -8.78 6.09
C GLY A 499 -1.32 -8.39 6.60
N GLU A 500 -1.06 -7.08 6.57
CA GLU A 500 0.28 -6.54 6.85
C GLU A 500 0.66 -6.68 8.32
N GLY A 501 -0.29 -6.52 9.26
CA GLY A 501 -0.03 -6.68 10.70
C GLY A 501 0.50 -8.05 11.07
N ALA A 502 -0.08 -9.11 10.48
CA ALA A 502 0.41 -10.48 10.63
C ALA A 502 1.70 -10.78 9.83
N GLY A 503 2.16 -9.84 9.01
CA GLY A 503 3.37 -9.95 8.18
C GLY A 503 3.17 -10.64 6.82
N TYR A 504 1.94 -10.88 6.37
CA TYR A 504 1.63 -11.63 5.14
C TYR A 504 1.36 -10.75 3.90
N ALA A 505 1.38 -9.44 4.07
CA ALA A 505 1.22 -8.44 3.01
C ALA A 505 2.18 -7.26 3.21
N GLY A 506 2.31 -6.40 2.20
CA GLY A 506 3.18 -5.21 2.25
C GLY A 506 2.66 -4.05 1.39
N GLY A 507 1.34 -3.90 1.31
CA GLY A 507 0.66 -2.88 0.53
C GLY A 507 -0.81 -3.22 0.26
N ILE A 508 -1.58 -2.22 -0.17
CA ILE A 508 -3.06 -2.25 -0.28
C ILE A 508 -3.55 -3.50 -1.00
N THR A 509 -3.09 -3.72 -2.25
CA THR A 509 -3.54 -4.85 -3.07
C THR A 509 -3.16 -6.20 -2.47
N SER A 510 -1.92 -6.34 -1.97
CA SER A 510 -1.50 -7.60 -1.34
C SER A 510 -2.27 -7.90 -0.05
N ALA A 511 -2.62 -6.87 0.73
CA ALA A 511 -3.41 -7.00 1.94
C ALA A 511 -4.86 -7.38 1.60
N ALA A 512 -5.48 -6.73 0.62
CA ALA A 512 -6.80 -7.09 0.11
C ALA A 512 -6.85 -8.54 -0.38
N MET A 513 -5.87 -8.96 -1.18
CA MET A 513 -5.76 -10.34 -1.66
C MET A 513 -5.56 -11.35 -0.51
N ASP A 514 -4.84 -10.98 0.55
CA ASP A 514 -4.69 -11.84 1.73
C ASP A 514 -6.00 -11.94 2.51
N GLY A 515 -6.74 -10.84 2.64
CA GLY A 515 -8.11 -10.82 3.20
C GLY A 515 -9.06 -11.76 2.46
N MET A 516 -9.03 -11.75 1.12
CA MET A 516 -9.81 -12.70 0.32
C MET A 516 -9.42 -14.16 0.61
N LYS A 517 -8.13 -14.49 0.65
CA LYS A 517 -7.67 -15.85 0.92
C LYS A 517 -8.09 -16.34 2.30
N VAL A 518 -8.01 -15.47 3.31
CA VAL A 518 -8.43 -15.80 4.68
C VAL A 518 -9.94 -16.00 4.75
N ALA A 519 -10.74 -15.14 4.11
CA ALA A 519 -12.19 -15.35 4.04
C ALA A 519 -12.57 -16.65 3.31
N GLU A 520 -11.87 -17.00 2.22
CA GLU A 520 -12.04 -18.29 1.54
C GLU A 520 -11.71 -19.48 2.45
N ALA A 521 -10.68 -19.36 3.29
CA ALA A 521 -10.32 -20.38 4.28
C ALA A 521 -11.38 -20.52 5.38
N VAL A 522 -11.93 -19.40 5.87
CA VAL A 522 -13.06 -19.39 6.82
C VAL A 522 -14.28 -20.10 6.23
N ILE A 523 -14.67 -19.74 5.00
CA ILE A 523 -15.79 -20.38 4.28
C ILE A 523 -15.54 -21.88 4.12
N SER A 524 -14.31 -22.27 3.74
CA SER A 524 -13.96 -23.69 3.58
C SER A 524 -14.06 -24.44 4.90
N ASN A 525 -13.67 -23.82 6.02
CA ASN A 525 -13.77 -24.43 7.35
C ASN A 525 -15.22 -24.56 7.82
N MET A 526 -16.08 -23.58 7.54
CA MET A 526 -17.52 -23.64 7.84
C MET A 526 -18.27 -24.71 7.05
N ASN A 527 -17.70 -25.17 5.93
CA ASN A 527 -18.26 -26.23 5.09
C ASN A 527 -17.83 -27.65 5.50
N LEU A 528 -16.92 -27.78 6.47
CA LEU A 528 -16.48 -29.05 7.06
C LEU A 528 -17.36 -29.39 8.27
#